data_AF-A0A3S1QKX7-F1
#
_entry.id   AF-A0A3S1QKX7-F1
#
_cell.length_a   1.000
_cell.length_b   1.000
_cell.length_c   1.000
_cell.angle_alpha   90.00
_cell.angle_beta   90.00
_cell.angle_gamma   90.00
#
_symmetry.space_group_name_H-M   'P 1'
#
loop_
_entity.id
_entity.type
_entity.pdbx_description
1 polymer ?
#
loop_
_entity_poly.entity_id
_entity_poly.type
_entity_poly.pdbx_seq_one_letter_code
_entity_poly.pdbx_strand_id
1 'polypeptide(L)'
;MFGLGLPAALSTVPDALVPPFMKWSGTAITYVAKDAAIFGVELNQLTRAFATIFLYPMRFLQDLLTMGITVGGVVLPPLPWLSVVLAAALFGARLGGWKLAVLVASALLYALLFGLWQPTMLTLASVLVSVLVGTVTGTLLGITVYRHPALEKVMTPVYDNMQTVPVFAYLVPILYLFGFGPV
;
A
#
# COMPACT_ATOMS: atom_id res chain seq x y z
N MET A 1 16.46 -23.69 35.48
CA MET A 1 17.41 -24.38 36.39
C MET A 1 18.65 -24.67 35.54
N PHE A 2 19.68 -23.83 35.40
CA PHE A 2 20.39 -22.94 36.32
C PHE A 2 20.53 -21.54 35.70
N GLY A 3 19.86 -20.53 36.26
CA GLY A 3 20.11 -19.14 35.90
C GLY A 3 21.15 -18.57 36.85
N LEU A 4 22.41 -18.51 36.44
CA LEU A 4 23.41 -17.64 37.09
C LEU A 4 22.89 -16.20 36.95
N GLY A 5 22.18 -15.72 37.97
CA GLY A 5 21.69 -14.34 38.03
C GLY A 5 22.90 -13.42 38.12
N LEU A 6 23.37 -12.95 36.98
CA LEU A 6 24.40 -11.92 36.91
C LEU A 6 23.92 -10.71 37.72
N PRO A 7 24.78 -10.07 38.54
CA PRO A 7 24.42 -8.85 39.25
C PRO A 7 23.90 -7.80 38.27
N ALA A 8 22.97 -6.94 38.69
CA ALA A 8 22.27 -5.98 37.82
C ALA A 8 23.20 -5.14 36.92
N ALA A 9 24.41 -4.85 37.40
CA ALA A 9 25.46 -4.14 36.67
C ALA A 9 26.05 -4.91 35.46
N LEU A 10 25.90 -6.24 35.42
CA LEU A 10 26.36 -7.12 34.34
C LEU A 10 25.20 -7.63 33.45
N SER A 11 23.94 -7.45 33.87
CA SER A 11 22.77 -7.84 33.08
C SER A 11 22.28 -6.74 32.12
N THR A 12 22.60 -5.48 32.39
CA THR A 12 22.17 -4.34 31.56
C THR A 12 23.33 -3.36 31.38
N VAL A 13 23.49 -2.86 30.15
CA VAL A 13 24.43 -1.77 29.88
C VAL A 13 23.98 -0.53 30.66
N PRO A 14 24.88 0.19 31.36
CA PRO A 14 24.53 1.43 32.04
C PRO A 14 23.84 2.41 31.09
N ASP A 15 22.71 2.99 31.48
CA ASP A 15 21.91 3.90 30.65
C ASP A 15 22.71 5.11 30.12
N ALA A 16 23.77 5.51 30.82
CA ALA A 16 24.68 6.57 30.40
C ALA A 16 25.53 6.22 29.16
N LEU A 17 25.76 4.93 28.91
CA LEU A 17 26.52 4.43 27.75
C LEU A 17 25.63 4.07 26.57
N VAL A 18 24.31 4.00 26.77
CA VAL A 18 23.37 3.77 25.69
C VAL A 18 23.18 5.09 24.94
N PRO A 19 23.65 5.21 23.68
CA PRO A 19 23.43 6.42 22.92
C PRO A 19 21.92 6.66 22.80
N PRO A 20 21.43 7.91 22.91
CA PRO A 20 20.01 8.24 22.96
C PRO A 20 19.34 8.15 21.57
N PHE A 21 19.67 7.11 20.81
CA PHE A 21 19.19 6.85 19.45
C PHE A 21 17.65 6.81 19.38
N MET A 22 16.99 6.26 20.40
CA MET A 22 15.53 6.26 20.48
C MET A 22 14.96 7.69 20.58
N LYS A 23 15.61 8.58 21.33
CA LYS A 23 15.19 9.98 21.41
C LYS A 23 15.44 10.69 20.09
N TRP A 24 16.60 10.47 19.46
CA TRP A 24 16.94 11.09 18.18
C TRP A 24 16.01 10.65 17.05
N SER A 25 15.78 9.35 16.91
CA SER A 25 14.86 8.79 15.90
C SER A 25 13.42 9.25 16.14
N GLY A 26 12.94 9.24 17.39
CA GLY A 26 11.61 9.74 17.74
C GLY A 26 11.43 11.22 17.42
N THR A 27 12.39 12.07 17.79
CA THR A 27 12.37 13.50 17.48
C THR A 27 12.46 13.75 15.97
N ALA A 28 13.31 13.02 15.25
CA ALA A 28 13.43 13.14 13.80
C ALA A 28 12.14 12.76 13.07
N ILE A 29 11.53 11.61 13.43
CA ILE A 29 10.25 11.18 12.86
C ILE A 29 9.14 12.20 13.18
N THR A 30 9.11 12.70 14.41
CA THR A 30 8.09 13.68 14.83
C THR A 30 8.24 15.00 14.08
N TYR A 31 9.47 15.49 13.96
CA TYR A 31 9.79 16.69 13.19
C TYR A 31 9.36 16.52 11.73
N VAL A 32 9.73 15.42 11.08
CA VAL A 32 9.36 15.13 9.68
C VAL A 32 7.84 15.00 9.51
N ALA A 33 7.16 14.39 10.47
CA ALA A 33 5.72 14.15 10.38
C ALA A 33 4.86 15.39 10.71
N LYS A 34 5.34 16.31 11.57
CA LYS A 34 4.51 17.41 12.10
C LYS A 34 5.00 18.80 11.71
N ASP A 35 6.31 19.02 11.71
CA ASP A 35 6.89 20.37 11.66
C ASP A 35 7.66 20.64 10.36
N ALA A 36 7.99 19.60 9.59
CA ALA A 36 8.70 19.74 8.33
C ALA A 36 7.78 20.42 7.30
N ALA A 37 8.23 21.56 6.78
CA ALA A 37 7.55 22.30 5.74
C ALA A 37 8.45 22.49 4.53
N ILE A 38 7.90 22.28 3.34
CA ILE A 38 8.56 22.56 2.06
C ILE A 38 7.84 23.75 1.43
N PHE A 39 8.58 24.83 1.16
CA PHE A 39 8.01 26.08 0.61
C PHE A 39 6.83 26.66 1.42
N GLY A 40 6.83 26.46 2.75
CA GLY A 40 5.76 26.93 3.65
C GLY A 40 4.55 26.01 3.74
N VAL A 41 4.55 24.86 3.07
CA VAL A 41 3.50 23.82 3.16
C VAL A 41 4.01 22.66 3.99
N GLU A 42 3.22 22.21 4.97
CA GLU A 42 3.53 21.05 5.80
C GLU A 42 3.68 19.78 4.94
N LEU A 43 4.74 19.01 5.20
CA LEU A 43 5.04 17.78 4.46
C LEU A 43 3.88 16.78 4.52
N ASN A 44 3.24 16.67 5.68
CA ASN A 44 2.07 15.82 5.90
C ASN A 44 0.88 16.19 5.00
N GLN A 45 0.70 17.48 4.71
CA GLN A 45 -0.35 17.93 3.79
C GLN A 45 0.01 17.57 2.35
N LEU A 46 1.26 17.73 1.96
CA LEU A 46 1.75 17.34 0.63
C LEU A 46 1.62 15.83 0.38
N THR A 47 2.06 15.02 1.34
CA THR A 47 1.97 13.55 1.25
C THR A 47 0.51 13.08 1.22
N ARG A 48 -0.37 13.67 2.02
CA ARG A 48 -1.81 13.37 1.98
C ARG A 48 -2.48 13.82 0.69
N ALA A 49 -2.15 15.02 0.20
CA ALA A 49 -2.65 15.49 -1.09
C ALA A 49 -2.25 14.53 -2.21
N PHE A 50 -0.99 14.09 -2.22
CA PHE A 50 -0.53 13.05 -3.14
C PHE A 50 -1.31 11.73 -2.94
N ALA A 51 -1.53 11.30 -1.69
CA ALA A 51 -2.32 10.10 -1.38
C ALA A 51 -3.74 10.17 -1.96
N THR A 52 -4.38 11.34 -1.92
CA THR A 52 -5.76 11.48 -2.42
C THR A 52 -5.90 11.09 -3.89
N ILE A 53 -4.87 11.31 -4.71
CA ILE A 53 -4.84 10.92 -6.12
C ILE A 53 -5.05 9.41 -6.29
N PHE A 54 -4.52 8.61 -5.36
CA PHE A 54 -4.66 7.15 -5.33
C PHE A 54 -5.94 6.72 -4.61
N LEU A 55 -6.29 7.41 -3.52
CA LEU A 55 -7.44 7.07 -2.70
C LEU A 55 -8.77 7.30 -3.41
N TYR A 56 -8.90 8.32 -4.26
CA TYR A 56 -10.15 8.58 -4.99
C TYR A 56 -10.59 7.40 -5.89
N PRO A 57 -9.77 6.92 -6.85
CA PRO A 57 -10.16 5.79 -7.68
C PRO A 57 -10.27 4.49 -6.88
N MET A 58 -9.44 4.31 -5.85
CA MET A 58 -9.51 3.14 -4.97
C MET A 58 -10.82 3.09 -4.19
N ARG A 59 -11.22 4.19 -3.52
CA ARG A 59 -12.49 4.29 -2.81
C ARG A 59 -13.67 4.11 -3.75
N PHE A 60 -13.62 4.73 -4.92
CA PHE A 60 -14.66 4.55 -5.93
C PHE A 60 -14.86 3.07 -6.29
N LEU A 61 -13.77 2.32 -6.53
CA LEU A 61 -13.86 0.88 -6.80
C LEU A 61 -14.33 0.09 -5.58
N GLN A 62 -13.89 0.44 -4.37
CA GLN A 62 -14.33 -0.22 -3.14
C GLN A 62 -15.83 -0.01 -2.91
N ASP A 63 -16.32 1.21 -3.05
CA ASP A 63 -17.73 1.57 -2.92
C ASP A 63 -18.55 0.80 -3.97
N LEU A 64 -18.11 0.82 -5.22
CA LEU A 64 -18.76 0.10 -6.31
C LEU A 64 -18.82 -1.42 -6.08
N LEU A 65 -17.83 -2.02 -5.43
CA LEU A 65 -17.74 -3.47 -5.20
C LEU A 65 -18.28 -3.94 -3.84
N THR A 66 -18.36 -3.07 -2.83
CA THR A 66 -18.64 -3.47 -1.43
C THR A 66 -19.73 -2.65 -0.75
N MET A 67 -19.59 -1.32 -0.67
CA MET A 67 -20.45 -0.48 0.18
C MET A 67 -21.67 0.09 -0.56
N GLY A 68 -21.61 0.18 -1.89
CA GLY A 68 -22.54 0.96 -2.70
C GLY A 68 -22.14 2.44 -2.79
N ILE A 69 -22.75 3.16 -3.73
CA ILE A 69 -22.45 4.58 -4.00
C ILE A 69 -23.64 5.42 -3.57
N THR A 70 -23.41 6.47 -2.76
CA THR A 70 -24.47 7.41 -2.37
C THR A 70 -24.41 8.66 -3.24
N VAL A 71 -25.48 8.95 -3.98
CA VAL A 71 -25.58 10.13 -4.85
C VAL A 71 -26.85 10.90 -4.49
N GLY A 72 -26.70 12.14 -4.01
CA GLY A 72 -27.85 13.02 -3.72
C GLY A 72 -28.81 12.47 -2.66
N GLY A 73 -28.32 11.67 -1.70
CA GLY A 73 -29.13 11.04 -0.65
C GLY A 73 -29.75 9.69 -1.03
N VAL A 74 -29.59 9.23 -2.27
CA VAL A 74 -29.99 7.89 -2.71
C VAL A 74 -28.78 6.95 -2.64
N VAL A 75 -28.94 5.80 -1.99
CA VAL A 75 -27.93 4.75 -1.88
C VAL A 75 -28.12 3.75 -3.01
N LEU A 76 -27.17 3.70 -3.94
CA LEU A 76 -27.08 2.65 -4.95
C LEU A 76 -26.34 1.45 -4.34
N PRO A 77 -26.89 0.23 -4.40
CA PRO A 77 -26.22 -0.95 -3.87
C PRO A 77 -24.92 -1.25 -4.64
N PRO A 78 -23.97 -1.97 -4.02
CA PRO A 78 -22.77 -2.44 -4.72
C PRO A 78 -23.14 -3.38 -5.87
N LEU A 79 -22.20 -3.58 -6.79
CA LEU A 79 -22.40 -4.52 -7.90
C LEU A 79 -22.75 -5.92 -7.37
N PRO A 80 -23.79 -6.57 -7.93
CA PRO A 80 -24.11 -7.95 -7.59
C PRO A 80 -22.91 -8.86 -7.85
N TRP A 81 -22.67 -9.82 -6.95
CA TRP A 81 -21.55 -10.75 -7.07
C TRP A 81 -21.51 -11.45 -8.43
N LEU A 82 -22.68 -11.79 -8.99
CA LEU A 82 -22.80 -12.46 -10.27
C LEU A 82 -22.24 -11.58 -11.41
N SER A 83 -22.52 -10.28 -11.38
CA SER A 83 -22.00 -9.32 -12.36
C SER A 83 -20.47 -9.23 -12.29
N VAL A 84 -19.91 -9.20 -11.08
CA VAL A 84 -18.45 -9.14 -10.88
C VAL A 84 -17.78 -10.43 -11.36
N VAL A 85 -18.31 -11.60 -11.00
CA VAL A 85 -17.80 -12.91 -11.43
C VAL A 85 -17.84 -13.04 -12.94
N LEU A 86 -18.98 -12.71 -13.57
CA LEU A 86 -19.14 -12.80 -15.02
C LEU A 86 -18.20 -11.83 -15.74
N ALA A 87 -18.12 -10.58 -15.30
CA ALA A 87 -17.22 -9.58 -15.90
C ALA A 87 -15.76 -10.03 -15.81
N ALA A 88 -15.31 -10.50 -14.63
CA ALA A 88 -13.94 -10.97 -14.44
C ALA A 88 -13.65 -12.24 -15.25
N ALA A 89 -14.59 -13.19 -15.32
CA ALA A 89 -14.44 -14.40 -16.11
C ALA A 89 -14.39 -14.11 -17.62
N LEU A 90 -15.24 -13.22 -18.13
CA LEU A 90 -15.24 -12.79 -19.53
C LEU A 90 -13.94 -12.07 -19.89
N PHE A 91 -13.44 -11.21 -18.99
CA PHE A 91 -12.15 -10.54 -19.16
C PHE A 91 -11.00 -11.56 -19.21
N GLY A 92 -11.01 -12.54 -18.29
CA GLY A 92 -10.07 -13.66 -18.29
C GLY A 92 -10.15 -14.51 -19.55
N ALA A 93 -11.36 -14.79 -20.05
CA ALA A 93 -11.58 -15.52 -21.30
C ALA A 93 -10.94 -14.79 -22.48
N ARG A 94 -11.04 -13.46 -22.51
CA ARG A 94 -10.54 -12.64 -23.62
C ARG A 94 -9.01 -12.50 -23.63
N LEU A 95 -8.37 -12.58 -22.47
CA LEU A 95 -6.92 -12.45 -22.30
C LEU A 95 -6.17 -13.79 -22.34
N GLY A 96 -6.73 -14.84 -21.75
CA GLY A 96 -6.06 -16.14 -21.56
C GLY A 96 -6.91 -17.36 -21.93
N GLY A 97 -8.06 -17.16 -22.58
CA GLY A 97 -8.96 -18.23 -22.99
C GLY A 97 -9.80 -18.84 -21.86
N TRP A 98 -10.58 -19.88 -22.19
CA TRP A 98 -11.57 -20.45 -21.29
C TRP A 98 -11.00 -20.98 -19.96
N LYS A 99 -9.76 -21.48 -19.97
CA LYS A 99 -9.09 -22.00 -18.76
C LYS A 99 -8.89 -20.90 -17.72
N LEU A 100 -8.47 -19.70 -18.16
CA LEU A 100 -8.30 -18.55 -17.28
C LEU A 100 -9.66 -18.05 -16.77
N ALA A 101 -10.69 -18.06 -17.62
CA ALA A 101 -12.05 -17.69 -17.23
C ALA A 101 -12.58 -18.57 -16.09
N VAL A 102 -12.42 -19.89 -16.21
CA VAL A 102 -12.82 -20.86 -15.18
C VAL A 102 -12.00 -20.67 -13.91
N LEU A 103 -10.69 -20.45 -14.02
CA LEU A 103 -9.83 -20.18 -12.86
C LEU A 103 -10.31 -18.93 -12.09
N VAL A 104 -10.50 -17.81 -12.79
CA VAL A 104 -10.97 -16.55 -12.18
C VAL A 104 -12.35 -16.70 -11.54
N ALA A 105 -13.29 -17.31 -12.26
CA ALA A 105 -14.63 -17.54 -11.74
C ALA A 105 -14.61 -18.43 -10.49
N SER A 106 -13.85 -19.54 -10.52
CA SER A 106 -13.73 -20.46 -9.40
C SER A 106 -13.09 -19.81 -8.16
N ALA A 107 -12.07 -18.96 -8.34
CA ALA A 107 -11.42 -18.24 -7.24
C ALA A 107 -12.37 -17.22 -6.59
N LEU A 108 -13.15 -16.48 -7.37
CA LEU A 108 -14.13 -15.52 -6.85
C LEU A 108 -15.31 -16.23 -6.18
N LEU A 109 -15.80 -17.33 -6.75
CA LEU A 109 -16.82 -18.16 -6.12
C LEU A 109 -16.32 -18.79 -4.83
N TYR A 110 -15.05 -19.21 -4.77
CA TYR A 110 -14.43 -19.68 -3.55
C TYR A 110 -14.46 -18.60 -2.46
N ALA A 111 -14.02 -17.37 -2.77
CA ALA A 111 -14.10 -16.27 -1.82
C ALA A 111 -15.54 -16.00 -1.34
N LEU A 112 -16.52 -16.10 -2.25
CA LEU A 112 -17.94 -15.96 -1.92
C LEU A 112 -18.42 -17.06 -0.96
N LEU A 113 -18.10 -18.32 -1.24
CA LEU A 113 -18.52 -19.49 -0.45
C LEU A 113 -18.01 -19.45 0.99
N PHE A 114 -16.81 -18.91 1.21
CA PHE A 114 -16.20 -18.78 2.54
C PHE A 114 -16.57 -17.48 3.26
N GLY A 115 -17.47 -16.66 2.71
CA GLY A 115 -17.85 -15.38 3.31
C GLY A 115 -16.76 -14.32 3.27
N LEU A 116 -15.75 -14.50 2.42
CA LEU A 116 -14.62 -13.59 2.24
C LEU A 116 -14.83 -12.60 1.10
N TRP A 117 -16.06 -12.42 0.63
CA TRP A 117 -16.37 -11.57 -0.53
C TRP A 117 -15.91 -10.13 -0.32
N GLN A 118 -16.31 -9.50 0.78
CA GLN A 118 -15.98 -8.11 1.07
C GLN A 118 -14.46 -7.86 1.19
N PRO A 119 -13.69 -8.59 2.02
CA PRO A 119 -12.23 -8.40 2.06
C PRO A 119 -11.57 -8.71 0.72
N THR A 120 -12.07 -9.68 -0.04
CA THR A 120 -11.57 -9.98 -1.40
C THR A 120 -11.77 -8.82 -2.35
N MET A 121 -12.96 -8.19 -2.33
CA MET A 121 -13.25 -7.02 -3.17
C MET A 121 -12.43 -5.79 -2.77
N LEU A 122 -12.20 -5.56 -1.47
CA LEU A 122 -11.30 -4.50 -1.01
C LEU A 122 -9.86 -4.71 -1.53
N THR A 123 -9.39 -5.95 -1.48
CA THR A 123 -8.06 -6.33 -1.99
C THR A 123 -7.99 -6.18 -3.50
N LEU A 124 -9.02 -6.64 -4.23
CA LEU A 124 -9.12 -6.53 -5.68
C LEU A 124 -9.10 -5.06 -6.14
N ALA A 125 -9.89 -4.19 -5.49
CA ALA A 125 -9.88 -2.76 -5.78
C ALA A 125 -8.48 -2.15 -5.61
N SER A 126 -7.81 -2.50 -4.51
CA SER A 126 -6.44 -2.03 -4.21
C SER A 126 -5.45 -2.50 -5.29
N VAL A 127 -5.46 -3.80 -5.61
CA VAL A 127 -4.57 -4.40 -6.61
C VAL A 127 -4.80 -3.80 -8.00
N LEU A 128 -6.05 -3.58 -8.41
CA LEU A 128 -6.36 -2.98 -9.72
C LEU A 128 -5.77 -1.58 -9.86
N VAL A 129 -5.94 -0.72 -8.85
CA VAL A 129 -5.36 0.63 -8.86
C VAL A 129 -3.84 0.57 -8.80
N SER A 130 -3.27 -0.26 -7.92
CA SER A 130 -1.82 -0.42 -7.79
C SER A 130 -1.16 -0.91 -9.07
N VAL A 131 -1.74 -1.91 -9.75
CA VAL A 131 -1.21 -2.44 -11.02
C VAL A 131 -1.32 -1.40 -12.12
N LEU A 132 -2.45 -0.69 -12.24
CA LEU A 132 -2.62 0.36 -13.25
C LEU A 132 -1.59 1.48 -13.06
N VAL A 133 -1.51 2.03 -11.85
CA VAL A 133 -0.58 3.14 -11.58
C VAL A 133 0.87 2.68 -11.66
N GLY A 134 1.20 1.51 -11.12
CA GLY A 134 2.54 0.94 -11.18
C GLY A 134 2.98 0.66 -12.62
N THR A 135 2.10 0.16 -13.47
CA THR A 135 2.41 -0.09 -14.88
C THR A 135 2.63 1.22 -15.64
N VAL A 136 1.75 2.20 -15.47
CA VAL A 136 1.87 3.50 -16.15
C VAL A 136 3.12 4.24 -15.68
N THR A 137 3.30 4.41 -14.37
CA THR A 137 4.45 5.14 -13.82
C THR A 137 5.76 4.39 -14.04
N GLY A 138 5.77 3.07 -13.85
CA GLY A 138 6.93 2.21 -14.11
C GLY A 138 7.37 2.24 -15.57
N THR A 139 6.42 2.22 -16.51
CA THR A 139 6.75 2.32 -17.94
C THR A 139 7.33 3.70 -18.29
N LEU A 140 6.73 4.78 -17.80
CA LEU A 140 7.23 6.14 -18.04
C LEU A 140 8.64 6.35 -17.46
N LEU A 141 8.86 5.90 -16.22
CA LEU A 141 10.17 5.97 -15.58
C LEU A 141 11.18 5.08 -16.30
N GLY A 142 10.81 3.86 -16.67
CA GLY A 142 11.67 2.92 -17.40
C GLY A 142 12.14 3.49 -18.74
N ILE A 143 11.23 4.11 -19.52
CA ILE A 143 11.58 4.77 -20.79
C ILE A 143 12.53 5.96 -20.54
N THR A 144 12.28 6.73 -19.48
CA THR A 144 13.10 7.92 -19.14
C THR A 144 14.51 7.52 -18.71
N VAL A 145 14.62 6.49 -17.87
CA VAL A 145 15.90 5.95 -17.39
C VAL A 145 16.71 5.37 -18.55
N TYR A 146 16.06 4.61 -19.44
CA TYR A 146 16.72 4.06 -20.63
C TYR A 146 17.33 5.14 -21.54
N ARG A 147 16.73 6.33 -21.60
CA ARG A 147 17.22 7.44 -22.43
C ARG A 147 18.35 8.25 -21.79
N HIS A 148 18.57 8.13 -20.47
CA HIS A 148 19.50 8.96 -19.74
C HIS A 148 20.45 8.11 -18.88
N PRO A 149 21.67 7.80 -19.36
CA PRO A 149 22.63 6.95 -18.64
C PRO A 149 23.01 7.46 -17.23
N ALA A 150 22.90 8.77 -17.00
CA ALA A 150 23.11 9.35 -15.67
C ALA A 150 21.97 9.01 -14.71
N LEU A 151 20.72 9.01 -15.18
CA LEU A 151 19.55 8.63 -14.37
C LEU A 151 19.58 7.14 -14.04
N GLU A 152 20.02 6.29 -14.98
CA GLU A 152 20.19 4.86 -14.75
C GLU A 152 21.07 4.56 -13.54
N LYS A 153 22.24 5.21 -13.43
CA LYS A 153 23.15 5.04 -12.28
C LYS A 153 22.52 5.39 -10.93
N VAL A 154 21.55 6.32 -10.90
CA VAL A 154 20.87 6.74 -9.67
C VAL A 154 19.62 5.90 -9.41
N MET A 155 18.87 5.53 -10.43
CA MET A 155 17.60 4.81 -10.28
C MET A 155 17.79 3.32 -10.02
N THR A 156 18.84 2.68 -10.57
CA THR A 156 19.13 1.27 -10.30
C THR A 156 19.23 0.94 -8.80
N PRO A 157 20.03 1.65 -7.98
CA PRO A 157 20.07 1.35 -6.54
C PRO A 157 18.74 1.68 -5.82
N VAL A 158 17.95 2.65 -6.31
CA VAL A 158 16.62 2.93 -5.77
C VAL A 158 15.69 1.73 -6.02
N TYR A 159 15.70 1.17 -7.24
CA TYR A 159 14.91 -0.02 -7.57
C TYR A 159 15.38 -1.25 -6.80
N ASP A 160 16.68 -1.45 -6.64
CA ASP A 160 17.23 -2.55 -5.82
C ASP A 160 16.75 -2.44 -4.36
N ASN A 161 16.71 -1.22 -3.81
CA ASN A 161 16.20 -0.99 -2.47
C ASN A 161 14.68 -1.25 -2.39
N MET A 162 13.89 -0.79 -3.36
CA MET A 162 12.44 -1.06 -3.41
C MET A 162 12.11 -2.55 -3.47
N GLN A 163 13.00 -3.38 -4.04
CA GLN A 163 12.79 -4.83 -4.17
C GLN A 163 13.25 -5.62 -2.95
N THR A 164 14.12 -5.06 -2.10
CA THR A 164 14.80 -5.79 -1.02
C THR A 164 14.42 -5.33 0.38
N VAL A 165 13.86 -4.12 0.56
CA VAL A 165 13.44 -3.63 1.88
C VAL A 165 12.20 -4.41 2.37
N PRO A 166 12.23 -4.97 3.58
CA PRO A 166 11.10 -5.71 4.13
C PRO A 166 9.93 -4.76 4.41
N VAL A 167 8.71 -5.25 4.18
CA VAL A 167 7.45 -4.47 4.28
C VAL A 167 7.35 -3.68 5.59
N PHE A 168 7.71 -4.29 6.71
CA PHE A 168 7.61 -3.67 8.03
C PHE A 168 8.53 -2.46 8.22
N ALA A 169 9.67 -2.40 7.52
CA ALA A 169 10.63 -1.31 7.68
C ALA A 169 10.07 0.02 7.18
N TYR A 170 9.30 0.00 6.10
CA TYR A 170 8.69 1.22 5.53
C TYR A 170 7.25 1.46 6.00
N LEU A 171 6.56 0.46 6.59
CA LEU A 171 5.18 0.61 7.03
C LEU A 171 5.03 1.77 8.05
N VAL A 172 5.88 1.80 9.08
CA VAL A 172 5.84 2.80 10.15
C VAL A 172 5.93 4.24 9.61
N PRO A 173 6.96 4.63 8.84
CA PRO A 173 7.05 6.00 8.33
C PRO A 173 5.93 6.34 7.34
N ILE A 174 5.47 5.38 6.53
CA ILE A 174 4.34 5.61 5.63
C ILE A 174 3.07 5.93 6.42
N LEU A 175 2.77 5.19 7.48
CA LEU A 175 1.57 5.44 8.29
C LEU A 175 1.59 6.83 8.95
N TYR A 176 2.76 7.30 9.40
CA TYR A 176 2.89 8.65 9.96
C TYR A 176 2.71 9.75 8.91
N LEU A 177 3.27 9.57 7.71
CA LEU A 177 3.27 10.59 6.64
C LEU A 177 1.98 10.63 5.83
N PHE A 178 1.40 9.47 5.51
CA PHE A 178 0.23 9.36 4.64
C PHE A 178 -1.07 9.17 5.43
N GLY A 179 -0.97 8.79 6.71
CA GLY A 179 -2.11 8.49 7.57
C GLY A 179 -2.76 7.14 7.27
N PHE A 180 -3.78 6.79 8.05
CA PHE A 180 -4.62 5.64 7.77
C PHE A 180 -5.47 5.90 6.51
N GLY A 181 -5.28 5.11 5.46
CA GLY A 181 -6.30 4.94 4.42
C GLY A 181 -7.57 4.31 5.03
N PRO A 182 -8.73 4.35 4.34
CA PRO A 182 -9.91 3.67 4.86
C PRO A 182 -9.60 2.18 4.94
N VAL A 183 -9.56 1.66 6.16
CA VAL A 183 -9.65 0.22 6.48
C VAL A 183 -11.06 -0.07 6.93
#